data_AF-A0A5C6AC26-F1
#
_entry.id   AF-A0A5C6AC26-F1
#
_cell.length_a   1.000
_cell.length_b   1.000
_cell.length_c   1.000
_cell.angle_alpha   90.00
_cell.angle_beta   90.00
_cell.angle_gamma   90.00
#
_symmetry.space_group_name_H-M   'P 1'
#
loop_
_entity.id
_entity.type
_entity.pdbx_description
1 polymer ?
#
loop_
_entity_poly.entity_id
_entity_poly.type
_entity_poly.pdbx_seq_one_letter_code
_entity_poly.pdbx_strand_id
1 'polypeptide(L)'
;MRRPPVRNRRGVLLMVVLVVVALMSIANLSYFDWTFAERKAADATVRREQAYAAAESAVEMLRVYLSEDATTIDQDGGWYENPARFRAVLVADSPAAELRVRAAAVAPRWGALRLEGGRFGLEDESGRLNLNTLLVMEAREEDAGRNQLLALPGMSEAIADAILDWLDEDDQVRSQGAERDYYSTLETPLLPANGPLATLEQLLQVKGVTPELFWGVDQDRNHEATETEAAVIAMPVDNASGELDGGWASMLTLYSAEANVQADGSPKINVNSDDLEQLHTDIEAALGLDAANFIVAYRQGGPEEDSDDAAEAGADAADSEASNEVTVLGEGESDDGLSLETKDASVITVDFDTPAAVAIQDPLDLVGVTVRVVESGQLQPTLVESPWQEGNGTMAAGLADVMATLTTTDSPSIPGRVNINQAPRAVLTGLPGMPLGTVDAIVANRDPTAGSTRADRLQATWLLTEGYVDLEAMRALAPYVTGQGAVYRTQVVGGYEAGGPIRRLEVVLDTTTLPPKVVLRRDLTPLGAGFDPAVTLVPEGAAQTAALP
;
A
#
# COMPACT_ATOMS: atom_id res chain seq x y z
N MET A 1 -15.19 81.81 80.00
CA MET A 1 -14.80 80.51 79.41
C MET A 1 -14.71 80.66 77.89
N ARG A 2 -13.50 80.62 77.31
CA ARG A 2 -13.30 80.66 75.85
C ARG A 2 -13.68 79.30 75.25
N ARG A 3 -14.63 79.25 74.30
CA ARG A 3 -14.94 78.05 73.51
C ARG A 3 -13.82 77.78 72.48
N PRO A 4 -13.40 76.53 72.26
CA PRO A 4 -12.37 76.22 71.27
C PRO A 4 -12.92 76.38 69.83
N PRO A 5 -12.08 76.71 68.84
CA PRO A 5 -12.51 76.81 67.45
C PRO A 5 -12.83 75.42 66.89
N VAL A 6 -14.03 75.26 66.31
CA VAL A 6 -14.43 74.05 65.57
C VAL A 6 -13.63 74.01 64.28
N ARG A 7 -12.74 73.03 64.17
CA ARG A 7 -11.94 72.79 62.97
C ARG A 7 -12.85 72.20 61.89
N ASN A 8 -13.16 72.99 60.84
CA ASN A 8 -13.87 72.50 59.65
C ASN A 8 -13.04 71.39 58.98
N ARG A 9 -13.38 70.12 59.24
CA ARG A 9 -12.81 68.99 58.51
C ARG A 9 -13.40 69.03 57.09
N ARG A 10 -12.61 69.49 56.12
CA ARG A 10 -12.97 69.52 54.70
C ARG A 10 -13.35 68.10 54.26
N GLY A 11 -14.48 67.95 53.56
CA GLY A 11 -15.08 66.67 53.11
C GLY A 11 -14.30 65.90 52.03
N VAL A 12 -12.97 65.82 52.15
CA VAL A 12 -12.07 65.14 51.20
C VAL A 12 -12.09 63.61 51.41
N LEU A 13 -12.41 63.14 52.62
CA LEU A 13 -12.38 61.73 52.98
C LEU A 13 -13.35 60.88 52.13
N LEU A 14 -14.55 61.39 51.84
CA LEU A 14 -15.55 60.68 51.04
C LEU A 14 -15.08 60.50 49.59
N MET A 15 -14.47 61.52 48.98
CA MET A 15 -13.92 61.41 47.62
C MET A 15 -12.78 60.39 47.56
N VAL A 16 -11.88 60.40 48.54
CA VAL A 16 -10.78 59.43 48.61
C VAL A 16 -11.34 58.01 48.75
N VAL A 17 -12.34 57.78 49.62
CA VAL A 17 -12.98 56.47 49.77
C VAL A 17 -13.67 56.04 48.48
N LEU A 18 -14.40 56.93 47.80
CA LEU A 18 -15.05 56.60 46.52
C LEU A 18 -14.04 56.25 45.43
N VAL A 19 -12.93 56.98 45.33
CA VAL A 19 -11.86 56.67 44.37
C VAL A 19 -11.20 55.32 44.71
N VAL A 20 -10.91 55.05 45.99
CA VAL A 20 -10.35 53.77 46.42
C VAL A 20 -11.31 52.62 46.11
N VAL A 21 -12.60 52.78 46.40
CA VAL A 21 -13.62 51.78 46.07
C VAL A 21 -13.72 51.58 44.56
N ALA A 22 -13.75 52.65 43.76
CA ALA A 22 -13.78 52.55 42.31
C ALA A 22 -12.56 51.83 41.74
N LEU A 23 -11.35 52.15 42.22
CA LEU A 23 -10.12 51.48 41.81
C LEU A 23 -10.11 50.00 42.24
N MET A 24 -10.57 49.69 43.45
CA MET A 24 -10.72 48.30 43.91
C MET A 24 -11.75 47.54 43.08
N SER A 25 -12.88 48.16 42.71
CA SER A 25 -13.88 47.53 41.84
C SER A 25 -13.33 47.23 40.44
N ILE A 26 -12.59 48.17 39.84
CA ILE A 26 -11.95 47.97 38.53
C ILE A 26 -10.88 46.87 38.61
N ALA A 27 -10.06 46.87 39.67
CA ALA A 27 -9.05 45.84 39.89
C ALA A 27 -9.69 44.45 40.06
N ASN A 28 -10.79 44.35 40.83
CA ASN A 28 -11.53 43.11 41.00
C ASN A 28 -12.16 42.61 39.70
N LEU A 29 -12.74 43.50 38.88
CA LEU A 29 -13.28 43.14 37.57
C LEU A 29 -12.17 42.64 36.64
N SER A 30 -11.05 43.36 36.58
CA SER A 30 -9.89 42.97 35.75
C SER A 30 -9.32 41.62 36.18
N TYR A 31 -9.21 41.40 37.49
CA TYR A 31 -8.75 40.12 38.04
C TYR A 31 -9.73 38.99 37.73
N PHE A 32 -11.04 39.25 37.82
CA PHE A 32 -12.08 38.27 37.48
C PHE A 32 -11.99 37.89 36.00
N ASP A 33 -11.96 38.87 35.09
CA ASP A 33 -11.85 38.62 33.66
C ASP A 33 -10.58 37.84 33.31
N TRP A 34 -9.44 38.22 33.90
CA TRP A 34 -8.18 37.50 33.73
C TRP A 34 -8.26 36.06 34.24
N THR A 35 -8.81 35.84 35.45
CA THR A 35 -8.92 34.49 36.03
C THR A 35 -9.86 33.58 35.23
N PHE A 36 -10.97 34.12 34.72
CA PHE A 36 -11.90 33.37 33.87
C PHE A 36 -11.31 33.05 32.50
N ALA A 37 -10.60 34.01 31.89
CA ALA A 37 -9.87 33.77 30.65
C ALA A 37 -8.81 32.69 30.84
N GLU A 38 -8.02 32.77 31.92
CA GLU A 38 -6.96 31.80 32.23
C GLU A 38 -7.54 30.41 32.49
N ARG A 39 -8.62 30.30 33.27
CA ARG A 39 -9.32 29.03 33.50
C ARG A 39 -9.83 28.44 32.18
N LYS A 40 -10.46 29.26 31.33
CA LYS A 40 -10.97 28.80 30.03
C LYS A 40 -9.85 28.35 29.11
N ALA A 41 -8.71 29.04 29.11
CA ALA A 41 -7.53 28.66 28.35
C ALA A 41 -6.91 27.36 28.86
N ALA A 42 -6.81 27.19 30.18
CA ALA A 42 -6.34 25.95 30.80
C ALA A 42 -7.27 24.77 30.47
N ASP A 43 -8.59 24.95 30.61
CA ASP A 43 -9.59 23.93 30.27
C ASP A 43 -9.51 23.57 28.78
N ALA A 44 -9.41 24.55 27.87
CA ALA A 44 -9.28 24.32 26.44
C ALA A 44 -7.98 23.56 26.09
N THR A 45 -6.88 23.90 26.77
CA THR A 45 -5.58 23.22 26.56
C THR A 45 -5.66 21.77 27.02
N VAL A 46 -6.15 21.52 28.23
CA VAL A 46 -6.36 20.15 28.74
C VAL A 46 -7.24 19.35 27.79
N ARG A 47 -8.35 19.95 27.32
CA ARG A 47 -9.25 19.28 26.39
C ARG A 47 -8.59 18.94 25.06
N ARG A 48 -7.75 19.83 24.54
CA ARG A 48 -7.01 19.59 23.29
C ARG A 48 -5.98 18.48 23.43
N GLU A 49 -5.30 18.41 24.57
CA GLU A 49 -4.34 17.32 24.86
C GLU A 49 -5.06 15.99 25.10
N GLN A 50 -6.24 15.99 25.73
CA GLN A 50 -7.07 14.78 25.87
C GLN A 50 -7.57 14.26 24.51
N ALA A 51 -8.03 15.14 23.62
CA ALA A 51 -8.41 14.78 22.26
C ALA A 51 -7.22 14.21 21.47
N TYR A 52 -6.01 14.77 21.65
CA TYR A 52 -4.79 14.24 21.05
C TYR A 52 -4.47 12.85 21.59
N ALA A 53 -4.44 12.68 22.92
CA ALA A 53 -4.22 11.38 23.56
C ALA A 53 -5.27 10.33 23.16
N ALA A 54 -6.50 10.75 22.84
CA ALA A 54 -7.52 9.85 22.32
C ALA A 54 -7.23 9.36 20.91
N ALA A 55 -6.82 10.25 20.01
CA ALA A 55 -6.37 9.87 18.67
C ALA A 55 -5.15 8.94 18.77
N GLU A 56 -4.18 9.26 19.62
CA GLU A 56 -3.02 8.40 19.91
C GLU A 56 -3.42 7.01 20.41
N SER A 57 -4.38 6.93 21.33
CA SER A 57 -4.87 5.66 21.89
C SER A 57 -5.54 4.80 20.82
N ALA A 58 -6.26 5.42 19.89
CA ALA A 58 -6.84 4.71 18.76
C ALA A 58 -5.77 4.20 17.78
N VAL A 59 -4.66 4.93 17.56
CA VAL A 59 -3.53 4.42 16.78
C VAL A 59 -2.94 3.16 17.41
N GLU A 60 -2.74 3.16 18.74
CA GLU A 60 -2.25 1.96 19.43
C GLU A 60 -3.26 0.81 19.40
N MET A 61 -4.56 1.10 19.50
CA MET A 61 -5.61 0.09 19.32
C MET A 61 -5.55 -0.55 17.92
N LEU A 62 -5.35 0.26 16.88
CA LEU A 62 -5.21 -0.25 15.50
C LEU A 62 -3.98 -1.15 15.36
N ARG A 63 -2.85 -0.80 15.99
CA ARG A 63 -1.64 -1.65 15.98
C ARG A 63 -1.87 -2.99 16.65
N VAL A 64 -2.62 -3.02 17.75
CA VAL A 64 -2.99 -4.29 18.41
C VAL A 64 -3.94 -5.09 17.53
N TYR A 65 -4.96 -4.46 16.96
CA TYR A 65 -5.92 -5.13 16.09
C TYR A 65 -5.24 -5.75 14.85
N LEU A 66 -4.34 -5.01 14.20
CA LEU A 66 -3.58 -5.49 13.05
C LEU A 66 -2.47 -6.51 13.40
N SER A 67 -2.24 -6.79 14.69
CA SER A 67 -1.34 -7.86 15.14
C SER A 67 -2.04 -9.20 15.37
N GLU A 68 -3.37 -9.21 15.31
CA GLU A 68 -4.17 -10.44 15.37
C GLU A 68 -4.07 -11.20 14.04
N ASP A 69 -4.38 -12.50 14.06
CA ASP A 69 -4.41 -13.30 12.83
C ASP A 69 -5.57 -12.88 11.92
N ALA A 70 -5.41 -13.12 10.61
CA ALA A 70 -6.40 -12.73 9.60
C ALA A 70 -7.79 -13.32 9.85
N THR A 71 -7.88 -14.54 10.40
CA THR A 71 -9.17 -15.18 10.65
C THR A 71 -9.93 -14.52 11.80
N THR A 72 -9.21 -14.10 12.85
CA THR A 72 -9.77 -13.34 13.97
C THR A 72 -10.25 -11.97 13.51
N ILE A 73 -9.46 -11.27 12.69
CA ILE A 73 -9.82 -9.97 12.12
C ILE A 73 -11.12 -10.07 11.30
N ASP A 74 -11.23 -11.08 10.44
CA ASP A 74 -12.42 -11.28 9.60
C ASP A 74 -13.66 -11.66 10.43
N GLN A 75 -13.50 -12.48 11.47
CA GLN A 75 -14.60 -12.81 12.39
C GLN A 75 -15.11 -11.58 13.16
N ASP A 76 -14.24 -10.60 13.42
CA ASP A 76 -14.61 -9.31 14.05
C ASP A 76 -15.23 -8.32 13.04
N GLY A 77 -15.33 -8.67 11.75
CA GLY A 77 -15.91 -7.84 10.69
C GLY A 77 -14.91 -7.21 9.73
N GLY A 78 -13.62 -7.59 9.82
CA GLY A 78 -12.56 -7.16 8.91
C GLY A 78 -12.02 -5.76 9.19
N TRP A 79 -10.91 -5.43 8.53
CA TRP A 79 -10.22 -4.15 8.67
C TRP A 79 -10.70 -3.07 7.68
N TYR A 80 -11.27 -3.45 6.54
CA TYR A 80 -11.59 -2.52 5.44
C TYR A 80 -12.78 -1.59 5.73
N GLU A 81 -13.90 -2.14 6.18
CA GLU A 81 -15.09 -1.39 6.57
C GLU A 81 -15.79 -2.06 7.74
N ASN A 82 -15.52 -1.55 8.95
CA ASN A 82 -16.08 -2.07 10.18
C ASN A 82 -16.46 -0.93 11.14
N PRO A 83 -17.65 -0.34 10.97
CA PRO A 83 -18.15 0.71 11.85
C PRO A 83 -18.28 0.25 13.30
N ALA A 84 -18.58 -1.03 13.56
CA ALA A 84 -18.71 -1.53 14.93
C ALA A 84 -17.38 -1.44 15.70
N ARG A 85 -16.25 -1.65 15.01
CA ARG A 85 -14.90 -1.60 15.61
C ARG A 85 -14.28 -0.21 15.58
N PHE A 86 -14.53 0.56 14.54
CA PHE A 86 -13.78 1.79 14.24
C PHE A 86 -14.56 3.09 14.41
N ARG A 87 -15.86 3.05 14.70
CA ARG A 87 -16.68 4.26 14.94
C ARG A 87 -16.88 4.51 16.43
N ALA A 88 -16.77 5.78 16.85
CA ALA A 88 -17.13 6.24 18.19
C ALA A 88 -16.57 5.37 19.33
N VAL A 89 -15.35 4.86 19.17
CA VAL A 89 -14.65 4.00 20.13
C VAL A 89 -14.47 4.76 21.43
N LEU A 90 -14.93 4.18 22.53
CA LEU A 90 -14.83 4.80 23.85
C LEU A 90 -13.39 4.76 24.36
N VAL A 91 -12.78 5.92 24.58
CA VAL A 91 -11.42 6.03 25.14
C VAL A 91 -11.48 6.40 26.62
N ALA A 92 -12.31 7.37 26.98
CA ALA A 92 -12.54 7.74 28.37
C ALA A 92 -14.03 7.98 28.64
N ASP A 93 -14.55 7.24 29.61
CA ASP A 93 -15.96 7.32 29.98
C ASP A 93 -16.25 8.44 30.99
N SER A 94 -17.45 9.01 30.89
CA SER A 94 -17.94 10.04 31.79
C SER A 94 -19.47 10.10 31.74
N PRO A 95 -20.16 10.43 32.86
CA PRO A 95 -21.61 10.62 32.85
C PRO A 95 -22.07 11.75 31.92
N ALA A 96 -21.22 12.74 31.66
CA ALA A 96 -21.52 13.87 30.79
C ALA A 96 -20.94 13.64 29.39
N ALA A 97 -21.78 13.74 28.34
CA ALA A 97 -21.34 13.62 26.96
C ALA A 97 -20.22 14.60 26.59
N GLU A 98 -20.25 15.82 27.15
CA GLU A 98 -19.22 16.85 26.94
C GLU A 98 -17.84 16.51 27.53
N LEU A 99 -17.77 15.46 28.35
CA LEU A 99 -16.55 14.98 28.99
C LEU A 99 -16.21 13.54 28.58
N ARG A 100 -17.06 12.88 27.79
CA ARG A 100 -16.75 11.57 27.20
C ARG A 100 -15.82 11.77 26.03
N VAL A 101 -14.74 11.00 26.01
CA VAL A 101 -13.71 11.06 24.98
C VAL A 101 -13.78 9.80 24.15
N ARG A 102 -13.82 9.99 22.83
CA ARG A 102 -13.95 8.94 21.85
C ARG A 102 -12.97 9.13 20.71
N ALA A 103 -12.80 8.07 19.94
CA ALA A 103 -12.03 8.11 18.71
C ALA A 103 -12.72 7.34 17.58
N ALA A 104 -12.34 7.62 16.35
CA ALA A 104 -12.75 6.87 15.18
C ALA A 104 -11.60 6.74 14.18
N ALA A 105 -11.59 5.67 13.39
CA ALA A 105 -10.71 5.50 12.25
C ALA A 105 -11.53 5.58 10.96
N VAL A 106 -11.12 6.44 10.03
CA VAL A 106 -11.85 6.80 8.81
C VAL A 106 -10.92 6.70 7.61
N ALA A 107 -11.36 5.98 6.58
CA ALA A 107 -10.67 5.82 5.31
C ALA A 107 -11.56 6.27 4.13
N PRO A 108 -10.99 6.66 2.98
CA PRO A 108 -11.75 7.20 1.84
C PRO A 108 -12.50 6.11 1.08
N ARG A 109 -13.84 6.20 0.97
CA ARG A 109 -14.62 5.31 0.12
C ARG A 109 -14.49 5.74 -1.34
N TRP A 110 -13.89 4.87 -2.14
CA TRP A 110 -13.78 5.08 -3.58
C TRP A 110 -14.93 4.37 -4.31
N GLY A 111 -15.66 5.13 -5.12
CA GLY A 111 -16.49 4.58 -6.17
C GLY A 111 -15.63 4.11 -7.35
N ALA A 112 -16.25 3.96 -8.53
CA ALA A 112 -15.51 3.55 -9.72
C ALA A 112 -14.40 4.54 -10.11
N LEU A 113 -14.68 5.84 -10.03
CA LEU A 113 -13.76 6.93 -10.39
C LEU A 113 -13.77 8.10 -9.40
N ARG A 114 -14.73 8.14 -8.48
CA ARG A 114 -14.97 9.30 -7.61
C ARG A 114 -14.82 8.96 -6.14
N LEU A 115 -14.60 10.01 -5.36
CA LEU A 115 -14.57 9.92 -3.91
C LEU A 115 -16.01 10.01 -3.35
N GLU A 116 -16.45 8.98 -2.63
CA GLU A 116 -17.82 8.80 -2.14
C GLU A 116 -17.92 8.91 -0.61
N GLY A 117 -17.10 9.76 0.00
CA GLY A 117 -17.12 10.02 1.45
C GLY A 117 -16.16 9.15 2.24
N GLY A 118 -16.25 9.24 3.57
CA GLY A 118 -15.52 8.39 4.51
C GLY A 118 -16.24 7.07 4.82
N ARG A 119 -15.45 6.01 5.05
CA ARG A 119 -15.90 4.76 5.70
C ARG A 119 -15.08 4.50 6.96
N PHE A 120 -15.62 3.75 7.91
CA PHE A 120 -14.91 3.43 9.15
C PHE A 120 -14.04 2.18 8.96
N GLY A 121 -12.72 2.36 8.85
CA GLY A 121 -11.79 1.28 8.52
C GLY A 121 -10.44 1.78 8.06
N LEU A 122 -9.72 0.92 7.32
CA LEU A 122 -8.39 1.19 6.78
C LEU A 122 -8.35 0.96 5.26
N GLU A 123 -7.34 1.50 4.61
CA GLU A 123 -7.00 1.27 3.20
C GLU A 123 -5.60 0.65 3.08
N ASP A 124 -5.40 -0.20 2.08
CA ASP A 124 -4.08 -0.78 1.79
C ASP A 124 -3.23 0.21 0.97
N GLU A 125 -2.04 0.53 1.45
CA GLU A 125 -1.04 1.34 0.74
C GLU A 125 -0.55 0.65 -0.53
N SER A 126 -0.59 -0.68 -0.60
CA SER A 126 -0.22 -1.42 -1.80
C SER A 126 -1.23 -1.22 -2.92
N GLY A 127 -2.44 -0.72 -2.67
CA GLY A 127 -3.34 -0.27 -3.75
C GLY A 127 -2.79 0.96 -4.50
N ARG A 128 -1.76 1.64 -3.99
CA ARG A 128 -1.19 2.84 -4.59
C ARG A 128 0.16 2.57 -5.25
N LEU A 129 0.53 3.46 -6.16
CA LEU A 129 1.81 3.45 -6.83
C LEU A 129 2.92 3.92 -5.88
N ASN A 130 3.92 3.08 -5.63
CA ASN A 130 5.07 3.44 -4.83
C ASN A 130 6.14 4.15 -5.66
N LEU A 131 6.39 5.42 -5.33
CA LEU A 131 7.34 6.25 -6.07
C LEU A 131 8.78 5.76 -5.93
N ASN A 132 9.14 5.21 -4.77
CA ASN A 132 10.49 4.75 -4.50
C ASN A 132 10.83 3.44 -5.23
N THR A 133 9.86 2.79 -5.87
CA THR A 133 10.08 1.57 -6.66
C THR A 133 10.11 1.83 -8.16
N LEU A 134 9.80 3.06 -8.63
CA LEU A 134 9.74 3.39 -10.05
C LEU A 134 11.06 3.13 -10.78
N LEU A 135 12.19 3.51 -10.19
CA LEU A 135 13.51 3.29 -10.78
C LEU A 135 13.90 1.80 -10.81
N VAL A 136 13.43 1.02 -9.84
CA VAL A 136 13.60 -0.44 -9.83
C VAL A 136 12.78 -1.09 -10.95
N MET A 137 11.62 -0.52 -11.28
CA MET A 137 10.81 -0.96 -12.42
C MET A 137 11.48 -0.59 -13.75
N GLU A 138 12.01 0.63 -13.90
CA GLU A 138 12.76 1.02 -15.11
C GLU A 138 14.00 0.16 -15.37
N ALA A 139 14.64 -0.34 -14.30
CA ALA A 139 15.76 -1.28 -14.43
C ALA A 139 15.35 -2.66 -14.96
N ARG A 140 14.06 -3.02 -14.88
CA ARG A 140 13.51 -4.28 -15.42
C ARG A 140 12.99 -4.10 -16.85
N GLU A 141 12.28 -3.01 -17.08
CA GLU A 141 11.67 -2.68 -18.36
C GLU A 141 11.84 -1.18 -18.62
N GLU A 142 12.46 -0.85 -19.76
CA GLU A 142 12.73 0.53 -20.16
C GLU A 142 11.43 1.35 -20.19
N ASP A 143 11.47 2.58 -19.68
CA ASP A 143 10.33 3.50 -19.55
C ASP A 143 9.14 3.00 -18.69
N ALA A 144 9.22 1.85 -17.99
CA ALA A 144 8.11 1.35 -17.19
C ALA A 144 7.65 2.33 -16.10
N GLY A 145 8.60 2.94 -15.37
CA GLY A 145 8.29 3.94 -14.33
C GLY A 145 7.65 5.20 -14.92
N ARG A 146 8.20 5.70 -16.03
CA ARG A 146 7.65 6.82 -16.79
C ARG A 146 6.22 6.56 -17.28
N ASN A 147 5.97 5.41 -17.89
CA ASN A 147 4.65 5.03 -18.41
C ASN A 147 3.60 4.94 -17.30
N GLN A 148 4.00 4.44 -16.12
CA GLN A 148 3.11 4.34 -14.98
C GLN A 148 2.72 5.71 -14.41
N LEU A 149 3.64 6.67 -14.39
CA LEU A 149 3.34 8.05 -14.04
C LEU A 149 2.40 8.68 -15.08
N LEU A 150 2.66 8.47 -16.37
CA LEU A 150 1.85 9.03 -17.47
C LEU A 150 0.41 8.53 -17.48
N ALA A 151 0.13 7.38 -16.88
CA ALA A 151 -1.24 6.89 -16.70
C ALA A 151 -2.04 7.69 -15.66
N LEU A 152 -1.38 8.49 -14.81
CA LEU A 152 -2.06 9.30 -13.81
C LEU A 152 -2.75 10.51 -14.47
N PRO A 153 -3.98 10.85 -14.04
CA PRO A 153 -4.73 11.94 -14.65
C PRO A 153 -4.01 13.28 -14.48
N GLY A 154 -3.87 14.02 -15.58
CA GLY A 154 -3.18 15.30 -15.61
C GLY A 154 -1.65 15.23 -15.56
N MET A 155 -1.06 14.03 -15.56
CA MET A 155 0.40 13.89 -15.70
C MET A 155 0.83 14.26 -17.12
N SER A 156 1.94 15.00 -17.24
CA SER A 156 2.58 15.28 -18.53
C SER A 156 3.97 14.67 -18.57
N GLU A 157 4.51 14.44 -19.78
CA GLU A 157 5.88 13.93 -19.95
C GLU A 157 6.91 14.78 -19.21
N ALA A 158 6.78 16.11 -19.24
CA ALA A 158 7.68 17.00 -18.52
C ALA A 158 7.61 16.83 -16.99
N ILE A 159 6.44 16.51 -16.44
CA ILE A 159 6.28 16.27 -15.00
C ILE A 159 6.80 14.87 -14.66
N ALA A 160 6.46 13.85 -15.45
CA ALA A 160 6.93 12.49 -15.23
C ALA A 160 8.47 12.40 -15.26
N ASP A 161 9.10 12.97 -16.29
CA ASP A 161 10.56 13.05 -16.41
C ASP A 161 11.17 13.83 -15.24
N ALA A 162 10.57 14.95 -14.81
CA ALA A 162 11.07 15.74 -13.69
C ALA A 162 10.90 15.05 -12.33
N ILE A 163 9.89 14.18 -12.18
CA ILE A 163 9.74 13.33 -10.99
C ILE A 163 10.86 12.29 -10.97
N LEU A 164 11.14 11.64 -12.10
CA LEU A 164 12.19 10.62 -12.20
C LEU A 164 13.60 11.21 -11.99
N ASP A 165 13.90 12.38 -12.57
CA ASP A 165 15.16 13.14 -12.33
C ASP A 165 15.27 13.61 -10.86
N TRP A 166 14.15 13.75 -10.15
CA TRP A 166 14.19 14.08 -8.74
C TRP A 166 14.55 12.87 -7.85
N LEU A 167 14.27 11.66 -8.35
CA LEU A 167 14.39 10.39 -7.63
C LEU A 167 15.74 9.69 -7.86
N ASP A 168 16.35 9.81 -9.04
CA ASP A 168 17.55 9.06 -9.39
C ASP A 168 18.85 9.71 -8.89
N GLU A 169 19.91 8.92 -8.78
CA GLU A 169 21.11 9.34 -8.07
C GLU A 169 22.01 10.27 -8.89
N ASP A 170 21.85 10.28 -10.21
CA ASP A 170 22.72 11.04 -11.11
C ASP A 170 22.24 12.50 -11.30
N ASP A 171 22.84 13.22 -12.24
CA ASP A 171 22.48 14.61 -12.56
C ASP A 171 22.19 14.73 -14.08
N GLN A 172 21.84 13.62 -14.74
CA GLN A 172 21.57 13.55 -16.17
C GLN A 172 20.10 13.86 -16.44
N VAL A 173 19.88 15.06 -16.96
CA VAL A 173 18.53 15.53 -17.31
C VAL A 173 17.89 14.62 -18.37
N ARG A 174 16.74 14.01 -18.04
CA ARG A 174 15.87 13.31 -19.01
C ARG A 174 15.31 14.28 -20.05
N SER A 175 14.65 13.74 -21.07
CA SER A 175 14.22 14.48 -22.27
C SER A 175 13.49 15.81 -21.99
N GLN A 176 12.59 15.83 -21.00
CA GLN A 176 11.83 17.00 -20.57
C GLN A 176 11.97 17.28 -19.07
N GLY A 177 12.92 16.61 -18.42
CA GLY A 177 13.10 16.61 -16.98
C GLY A 177 13.73 17.89 -16.43
N ALA A 178 14.26 17.76 -15.21
CA ALA A 178 14.91 18.85 -14.49
C ALA A 178 15.79 18.31 -13.38
N GLU A 179 17.03 18.77 -13.37
CA GLU A 179 18.05 18.37 -12.40
C GLU A 179 18.55 19.55 -11.57
N ARG A 180 19.63 19.33 -10.81
CA ARG A 180 20.32 20.35 -10.01
C ARG A 180 20.50 21.69 -10.73
N ASP A 181 20.92 21.68 -11.99
CA ASP A 181 21.16 22.90 -12.77
C ASP A 181 19.89 23.75 -12.89
N TYR A 182 18.72 23.12 -13.05
CA TYR A 182 17.44 23.82 -13.06
C TYR A 182 17.07 24.33 -11.66
N TYR A 183 17.09 23.46 -10.65
CA TYR A 183 16.60 23.81 -9.29
C TYR A 183 17.48 24.85 -8.58
N SER A 184 18.77 24.94 -8.94
CA SER A 184 19.68 25.97 -8.41
C SER A 184 19.36 27.39 -8.90
N THR A 185 18.61 27.52 -10.00
CA THR A 185 18.24 28.82 -10.60
C THR A 185 16.94 29.41 -10.06
N LEU A 186 16.19 28.65 -9.25
CA LEU A 186 14.95 29.11 -8.63
C LEU A 186 15.20 30.26 -7.65
N GLU A 187 14.17 31.08 -7.41
CA GLU A 187 14.25 32.21 -6.47
C GLU A 187 14.69 31.77 -5.07
N THR A 188 14.22 30.61 -4.64
CA THR A 188 14.78 29.85 -3.52
C THR A 188 15.47 28.62 -4.10
N PRO A 189 16.81 28.61 -4.20
CA PRO A 189 17.53 27.46 -4.74
C PRO A 189 17.23 26.19 -3.96
N LEU A 190 16.95 25.12 -4.68
CA LEU A 190 16.71 23.78 -4.15
C LEU A 190 17.74 22.82 -4.73
N LEU A 191 17.92 21.70 -4.04
CA LEU A 191 18.62 20.54 -4.58
C LEU A 191 17.60 19.43 -4.75
N PRO A 192 17.59 18.73 -5.90
CA PRO A 192 16.81 17.51 -6.02
C PRO A 192 17.24 16.48 -4.98
N ALA A 193 16.34 15.55 -4.66
CA ALA A 193 16.57 14.59 -3.59
C ALA A 193 17.69 13.61 -3.94
N ASN A 194 17.82 13.30 -5.24
CA ASN A 194 18.73 12.31 -5.82
C ASN A 194 18.73 11.00 -5.03
N GLY A 195 17.52 10.50 -4.77
CA GLY A 195 17.28 9.34 -3.94
C GLY A 195 15.81 9.21 -3.52
N PRO A 196 15.51 8.22 -2.66
CA PRO A 196 14.14 7.95 -2.24
C PRO A 196 13.54 9.13 -1.47
N LEU A 197 12.28 9.42 -1.75
CA LEU A 197 11.54 10.50 -1.10
C LEU A 197 11.29 10.15 0.38
N ALA A 198 11.45 11.15 1.24
CA ALA A 198 11.14 11.00 2.67
C ALA A 198 9.66 11.30 2.99
N THR A 199 9.03 12.18 2.21
CA THR A 199 7.62 12.56 2.35
C THR A 199 7.03 12.80 0.97
N LEU A 200 5.77 12.41 0.77
CA LEU A 200 5.10 12.57 -0.51
C LEU A 200 5.03 14.04 -0.98
N GLU A 201 4.91 14.98 -0.04
CA GLU A 201 4.88 16.42 -0.30
C GLU A 201 6.16 16.98 -0.94
N GLN A 202 7.27 16.23 -0.94
CA GLN A 202 8.45 16.64 -1.70
C GLN A 202 8.14 16.79 -3.20
N LEU A 203 7.12 16.09 -3.71
CA LEU A 203 6.64 16.28 -5.07
C LEU A 203 6.20 17.72 -5.37
N LEU A 204 5.72 18.50 -4.38
CA LEU A 204 5.36 19.91 -4.59
C LEU A 204 6.57 20.81 -4.91
N GLN A 205 7.80 20.30 -4.75
CA GLN A 205 9.03 21.00 -5.13
C GLN A 205 9.49 20.65 -6.55
N VAL A 206 8.94 19.58 -7.13
CA VAL A 206 9.28 19.12 -8.47
C VAL A 206 8.68 20.06 -9.50
N LYS A 207 9.44 20.31 -10.57
CA LYS A 207 9.03 21.16 -11.69
C LYS A 207 7.68 20.71 -12.27
N GLY A 208 6.72 21.62 -12.31
CA GLY A 208 5.41 21.41 -12.94
C GLY A 208 4.37 20.74 -12.05
N VAL A 209 4.72 20.27 -10.86
CA VAL A 209 3.75 19.75 -9.88
C VAL A 209 3.03 20.93 -9.21
N THR A 210 1.70 20.93 -9.30
CA THR A 210 0.85 21.97 -8.71
C THR A 210 0.04 21.41 -7.54
N PRO A 211 -0.26 22.20 -6.50
CA PRO A 211 -1.13 21.76 -5.39
C PRO A 211 -2.48 21.19 -5.83
N GLU A 212 -3.04 21.69 -6.92
CA GLU A 212 -4.34 21.27 -7.47
C GLU A 212 -4.30 19.86 -8.05
N LEU A 213 -3.22 19.50 -8.75
CA LEU A 213 -3.00 18.12 -9.24
C LEU A 213 -2.66 17.18 -8.08
N PHE A 214 -1.87 17.67 -7.12
CA PHE A 214 -1.36 16.84 -6.04
C PHE A 214 -2.44 16.50 -5.00
N TRP A 215 -3.21 17.49 -4.52
CA TRP A 215 -4.27 17.30 -3.53
C TRP A 215 -5.64 17.02 -4.15
N GLY A 216 -5.86 17.41 -5.40
CA GLY A 216 -7.14 17.24 -6.05
C GLY A 216 -8.19 18.21 -5.56
N VAL A 217 -9.46 17.78 -5.60
CA VAL A 217 -10.61 18.60 -5.18
C VAL A 217 -10.75 18.64 -3.66
N ASP A 218 -10.51 17.52 -2.97
CA ASP A 218 -10.58 17.39 -1.50
C ASP A 218 -9.38 18.07 -0.81
N GLN A 219 -9.48 19.39 -0.64
CA GLN A 219 -8.39 20.21 -0.10
C GLN A 219 -8.28 20.12 1.43
N ASP A 220 -9.40 19.93 2.13
CA ASP A 220 -9.39 19.78 3.58
C ASP A 220 -9.15 18.32 4.03
N ARG A 221 -9.07 17.38 3.09
CA ARG A 221 -8.80 15.94 3.27
C ARG A 221 -9.84 15.25 4.13
N ASN A 222 -11.10 15.64 4.01
CA ASN A 222 -12.21 15.06 4.75
C ASN A 222 -12.85 13.86 4.01
N HIS A 223 -12.26 13.43 2.90
CA HIS A 223 -12.76 12.36 2.04
C HIS A 223 -14.07 12.67 1.31
N GLU A 224 -14.44 13.94 1.18
CA GLU A 224 -15.63 14.41 0.45
C GLU A 224 -15.22 15.51 -0.53
N ALA A 225 -15.35 15.24 -1.83
CA ALA A 225 -15.15 16.26 -2.84
C ALA A 225 -16.46 17.08 -3.00
N THR A 226 -16.52 18.26 -2.40
CA THR A 226 -17.72 19.10 -2.46
C THR A 226 -17.75 20.00 -3.70
N GLU A 227 -18.95 20.35 -4.18
CA GLU A 227 -19.11 21.34 -5.26
C GLU A 227 -18.49 22.71 -4.91
N THR A 228 -18.44 23.05 -3.62
CA THR A 228 -17.85 24.30 -3.15
C THR A 228 -16.34 24.27 -3.31
N GLU A 229 -15.68 23.17 -2.95
CA GLU A 229 -14.24 23.01 -3.15
C GLU A 229 -13.90 22.94 -4.64
N ALA A 230 -14.65 22.15 -5.41
CA ALA A 230 -14.50 22.07 -6.86
C ALA A 230 -14.65 23.44 -7.56
N ALA A 231 -15.53 24.31 -7.06
CA ALA A 231 -15.72 25.65 -7.61
C ALA A 231 -14.62 26.65 -7.21
N VAL A 232 -13.92 26.40 -6.09
CA VAL A 232 -12.83 27.26 -5.61
C VAL A 232 -11.51 26.91 -6.31
N ILE A 233 -11.35 25.66 -6.74
CA ILE A 233 -10.12 25.17 -7.35
C ILE A 233 -10.18 25.34 -8.87
N ALA A 234 -9.35 26.22 -9.40
CA ALA A 234 -9.14 26.33 -10.84
C ALA A 234 -8.17 25.22 -11.28
N MET A 235 -8.69 24.00 -11.46
CA MET A 235 -7.87 22.87 -11.89
C MET A 235 -7.27 23.12 -13.29
N PRO A 236 -5.98 22.79 -13.50
CA PRO A 236 -5.34 22.97 -14.80
C PRO A 236 -5.82 21.95 -15.85
N VAL A 237 -6.51 20.90 -15.42
CA VAL A 237 -6.98 19.78 -16.23
C VAL A 237 -8.46 19.50 -15.95
N ASP A 238 -9.14 18.88 -16.90
CA ASP A 238 -10.54 18.49 -16.77
C ASP A 238 -10.68 17.36 -15.74
N ASN A 239 -11.48 17.59 -14.68
CA ASN A 239 -11.85 16.60 -13.68
C ASN A 239 -13.34 16.22 -13.75
N ALA A 240 -13.96 16.29 -14.93
CA ALA A 240 -15.36 15.86 -15.09
C ALA A 240 -15.59 14.39 -14.72
N SER A 241 -14.56 13.52 -14.86
CA SER A 241 -14.61 12.12 -14.42
C SER A 241 -14.62 11.99 -12.90
N GLY A 242 -14.00 12.93 -12.17
CA GLY A 242 -13.77 12.90 -10.72
C GLY A 242 -12.56 12.06 -10.31
N GLU A 243 -11.74 11.60 -11.26
CA GLU A 243 -10.52 10.82 -10.97
C GLU A 243 -9.50 11.62 -10.13
N LEU A 244 -9.52 12.95 -10.21
CA LEU A 244 -8.68 13.83 -9.41
C LEU A 244 -9.39 14.37 -8.16
N ASP A 245 -10.50 13.76 -7.71
CA ASP A 245 -11.18 14.19 -6.49
C ASP A 245 -10.26 14.15 -5.27
N GLY A 246 -9.40 13.12 -5.14
CA GLY A 246 -8.35 13.06 -4.11
C GLY A 246 -6.92 13.34 -4.60
N GLY A 247 -6.78 13.78 -5.85
CA GLY A 247 -5.49 14.12 -6.48
C GLY A 247 -4.50 12.96 -6.58
N TRP A 248 -3.26 13.26 -6.94
CA TRP A 248 -2.20 12.25 -6.96
C TRP A 248 -1.88 11.69 -5.58
N ALA A 249 -2.12 12.44 -4.50
CA ALA A 249 -1.89 11.97 -3.14
C ALA A 249 -2.78 10.79 -2.71
N SER A 250 -3.89 10.52 -3.41
CA SER A 250 -4.68 9.30 -3.21
C SER A 250 -4.24 8.11 -4.06
N MET A 251 -3.35 8.33 -5.04
CA MET A 251 -2.87 7.31 -5.98
C MET A 251 -1.41 6.92 -5.74
N LEU A 252 -0.65 7.80 -5.08
CA LEU A 252 0.78 7.64 -4.81
C LEU A 252 1.04 7.28 -3.36
N THR A 253 2.11 6.53 -3.12
CA THR A 253 2.62 6.19 -1.80
C THR A 253 4.14 6.11 -1.79
N LEU A 254 4.72 6.08 -0.58
CA LEU A 254 6.12 5.75 -0.33
C LEU A 254 6.27 4.43 0.45
N TYR A 255 5.16 3.83 0.90
CA TYR A 255 5.14 2.80 1.94
C TYR A 255 4.39 1.53 1.51
N SER A 256 4.35 1.15 0.23
CA SER A 256 3.74 -0.13 -0.17
C SER A 256 4.67 -1.32 0.12
N ALA A 257 4.10 -2.37 0.70
CA ALA A 257 4.79 -3.64 0.88
C ALA A 257 3.78 -4.78 1.06
N GLU A 258 4.13 -5.94 0.53
CA GLU A 258 3.49 -7.22 0.82
C GLU A 258 4.34 -8.02 1.82
N ALA A 259 3.69 -8.71 2.76
CA ALA A 259 4.38 -9.62 3.68
C ALA A 259 4.71 -10.94 2.98
N ASN A 260 5.97 -11.38 3.07
CA ASN A 260 6.42 -12.66 2.50
C ASN A 260 6.24 -13.81 3.50
N VAL A 261 5.00 -13.98 3.96
CA VAL A 261 4.60 -14.99 4.96
C VAL A 261 3.42 -15.80 4.46
N GLN A 262 3.27 -17.00 5.01
CA GLN A 262 2.13 -17.88 4.83
C GLN A 262 0.96 -17.44 5.71
N ALA A 263 -0.21 -18.06 5.55
CA ALA A 263 -1.43 -17.72 6.30
C ALA A 263 -1.29 -17.89 7.83
N ASP A 264 -0.36 -18.73 8.30
CA ASP A 264 -0.06 -18.94 9.72
C ASP A 264 1.00 -17.96 10.27
N GLY A 265 1.52 -17.06 9.43
CA GLY A 265 2.58 -16.11 9.77
C GLY A 265 4.01 -16.66 9.67
N SER A 266 4.19 -17.92 9.29
CA SER A 266 5.52 -18.47 9.00
C SER A 266 6.07 -17.91 7.67
N PRO A 267 7.40 -17.82 7.48
CA PRO A 267 7.98 -17.41 6.20
C PRO A 267 7.55 -18.32 5.05
N LYS A 268 7.38 -17.77 3.85
CA LYS A 268 7.19 -18.57 2.63
C LYS A 268 8.45 -19.40 2.33
N ILE A 269 8.25 -20.55 1.69
CA ILE A 269 9.32 -21.47 1.33
C ILE A 269 10.05 -20.94 0.09
N ASN A 270 11.35 -20.68 0.22
CA ASN A 270 12.16 -20.24 -0.91
C ASN A 270 12.50 -21.43 -1.83
N VAL A 271 11.96 -21.43 -3.05
CA VAL A 271 12.16 -22.50 -4.05
C VAL A 271 13.61 -22.58 -4.56
N ASN A 272 14.40 -21.53 -4.35
CA ASN A 272 15.80 -21.47 -4.75
C ASN A 272 16.78 -21.81 -3.63
N SER A 273 16.32 -22.47 -2.56
CA SER A 273 17.19 -23.00 -1.50
C SER A 273 18.32 -23.90 -2.06
N ASP A 274 19.49 -23.84 -1.42
CA ASP A 274 20.66 -24.65 -1.76
C ASP A 274 20.51 -26.12 -1.29
N ASP A 275 19.73 -26.35 -0.23
CA ASP A 275 19.49 -27.68 0.33
C ASP A 275 18.23 -28.30 -0.28
N LEU A 276 18.41 -29.15 -1.28
CA LEU A 276 17.33 -29.80 -2.01
C LEU A 276 16.57 -30.85 -1.17
N GLU A 277 17.22 -31.48 -0.20
CA GLU A 277 16.59 -32.49 0.67
C GLU A 277 15.66 -31.80 1.68
N GLN A 278 16.12 -30.70 2.27
CA GLN A 278 15.30 -29.86 3.15
C GLN A 278 14.16 -29.19 2.36
N LEU A 279 14.45 -28.65 1.18
CA LEU A 279 13.43 -28.05 0.30
C LEU A 279 12.32 -29.05 -0.06
N HIS A 280 12.69 -30.29 -0.40
CA HIS A 280 11.74 -31.35 -0.70
C HIS A 280 10.83 -31.64 0.51
N THR A 281 11.43 -31.79 1.69
CA THR A 281 10.70 -32.06 2.94
C THR A 281 9.70 -30.94 3.26
N ASP A 282 10.12 -29.68 3.13
CA ASP A 282 9.29 -28.52 3.45
C ASP A 282 8.12 -28.37 2.46
N ILE A 283 8.36 -28.60 1.16
CA ILE A 283 7.30 -28.57 0.14
C ILE A 283 6.36 -29.75 0.29
N GLU A 284 6.85 -30.96 0.59
CA GLU A 284 6.00 -32.15 0.77
C GLU A 284 5.00 -31.92 1.91
N ALA A 285 5.45 -31.31 3.00
CA ALA A 285 4.59 -30.99 4.14
C ALA A 285 3.50 -29.95 3.80
N ALA A 286 3.76 -29.02 2.88
CA ALA A 286 2.87 -27.90 2.58
C ALA A 286 1.96 -28.14 1.37
N LEU A 287 2.49 -28.68 0.27
CA LEU A 287 1.82 -28.82 -1.03
C LEU A 287 1.65 -30.28 -1.49
N GLY A 288 2.33 -31.23 -0.83
CA GLY A 288 2.28 -32.64 -1.17
C GLY A 288 3.48 -33.14 -1.97
N LEU A 289 3.54 -34.47 -2.13
CA LEU A 289 4.70 -35.18 -2.69
C LEU A 289 4.92 -34.89 -4.18
N ASP A 290 3.85 -34.75 -4.95
CA ASP A 290 3.88 -34.41 -6.38
C ASP A 290 4.52 -33.03 -6.63
N ALA A 291 4.12 -32.01 -5.85
CA ALA A 291 4.71 -30.67 -5.91
C ALA A 291 6.19 -30.68 -5.51
N ALA A 292 6.54 -31.38 -4.42
CA ALA A 292 7.92 -31.47 -3.94
C ALA A 292 8.85 -32.13 -4.96
N ASN A 293 8.42 -33.26 -5.53
CA ASN A 293 9.15 -33.97 -6.55
C ASN A 293 9.35 -33.12 -7.81
N PHE A 294 8.29 -32.43 -8.27
CA PHE A 294 8.36 -31.61 -9.48
C PHE A 294 9.27 -30.38 -9.32
N ILE A 295 9.23 -29.69 -8.18
CA ILE A 295 10.05 -28.49 -7.96
C ILE A 295 11.54 -28.83 -7.91
N VAL A 296 11.92 -29.91 -7.22
CA VAL A 296 13.33 -30.35 -7.20
C VAL A 296 13.76 -30.85 -8.59
N ALA A 297 12.88 -31.58 -9.28
CA ALA A 297 13.10 -31.98 -10.67
C ALA A 297 13.37 -30.76 -11.57
N TYR A 298 12.55 -29.72 -11.46
CA TYR A 298 12.70 -28.47 -12.22
C TYR A 298 14.03 -27.78 -11.91
N ARG A 299 14.43 -27.72 -10.64
CA ARG A 299 15.72 -27.14 -10.22
C ARG A 299 16.92 -27.90 -10.79
N GLN A 300 16.81 -29.21 -11.00
CA GLN A 300 17.89 -30.05 -11.56
C GLN A 300 17.93 -30.03 -13.09
N GLY A 301 16.78 -30.12 -13.75
CA GLY A 301 16.69 -30.35 -15.20
C GLY A 301 16.31 -29.13 -16.04
N GLY A 302 15.62 -28.15 -15.45
CA GLY A 302 15.01 -27.05 -16.20
C GLY A 302 13.81 -27.45 -17.07
N PRO A 303 13.10 -26.47 -17.65
CA PRO A 303 12.04 -26.76 -18.62
C PRO A 303 12.61 -27.47 -19.86
N GLU A 304 11.87 -28.43 -20.41
CA GLU A 304 12.19 -28.98 -21.72
C GLU A 304 11.98 -27.89 -22.78
N GLU A 305 13.05 -27.53 -23.50
CA GLU A 305 12.92 -26.66 -24.67
C GLU A 305 12.18 -27.43 -25.76
N ASP A 306 11.00 -26.95 -26.14
CA ASP A 306 10.33 -27.41 -27.36
C ASP A 306 11.32 -27.27 -28.52
N SER A 307 11.53 -28.37 -29.25
CA SER A 307 12.53 -28.50 -30.30
C SER A 307 12.33 -27.58 -31.52
N ASP A 308 11.42 -26.60 -31.44
CA ASP A 308 11.19 -25.61 -32.50
C ASP A 308 12.10 -24.37 -32.38
N ASP A 309 12.65 -24.04 -31.21
CA ASP A 309 13.52 -22.86 -31.02
C ASP A 309 15.03 -23.17 -31.07
N ALA A 310 15.42 -24.45 -31.06
CA ALA A 310 16.83 -24.86 -31.17
C ALA A 310 17.44 -24.61 -32.56
N ALA A 311 16.66 -24.18 -33.56
CA ALA A 311 17.11 -23.96 -34.93
C ALA A 311 17.76 -22.58 -35.18
N GLU A 312 17.54 -21.57 -34.33
CA GLU A 312 18.11 -20.22 -34.56
C GLU A 312 19.31 -19.86 -33.68
N ALA A 313 19.60 -20.59 -32.60
CA ALA A 313 20.76 -20.32 -31.74
C ALA A 313 22.11 -20.89 -32.26
N GLY A 314 22.11 -21.61 -33.39
CA GLY A 314 23.30 -22.26 -33.95
C GLY A 314 23.99 -21.53 -35.11
N ALA A 315 23.47 -20.38 -35.56
CA ALA A 315 23.91 -19.77 -36.82
C ALA A 315 25.03 -18.73 -36.72
N ASP A 316 25.51 -18.35 -35.52
CA ASP A 316 26.43 -17.20 -35.36
C ASP A 316 27.79 -17.53 -34.73
N ALA A 317 28.20 -18.80 -34.74
CA ALA A 317 29.51 -19.21 -34.21
C ALA A 317 30.23 -20.25 -35.10
N ALA A 318 30.46 -19.94 -36.37
CA ALA A 318 31.39 -20.71 -37.20
C ALA A 318 31.98 -19.90 -38.38
N ASP A 319 32.82 -18.92 -38.08
CA ASP A 319 33.87 -18.50 -39.02
C ASP A 319 35.22 -18.49 -38.31
N SER A 320 35.88 -19.65 -38.28
CA SER A 320 37.34 -19.69 -38.20
C SER A 320 37.87 -20.96 -38.86
N GLU A 321 38.70 -20.73 -39.87
CA GLU A 321 39.38 -21.70 -40.69
C GLU A 321 40.27 -22.66 -39.87
N ALA A 322 40.14 -23.96 -40.10
CA ALA A 322 41.29 -24.87 -40.21
C ALA A 322 40.87 -26.22 -40.80
N SER A 323 41.39 -26.49 -41.99
CA SER A 323 41.39 -27.77 -42.68
C SER A 323 41.92 -28.93 -41.82
N ASN A 324 41.18 -30.04 -41.74
CA ASN A 324 41.80 -31.35 -41.95
C ASN A 324 40.79 -32.41 -42.38
N GLU A 325 41.18 -33.12 -43.43
CA GLU A 325 40.48 -34.19 -44.12
C GLU A 325 40.59 -35.49 -43.31
N VAL A 326 39.45 -36.07 -42.89
CA VAL A 326 39.34 -37.51 -42.65
C VAL A 326 37.97 -37.99 -43.15
N THR A 327 38.00 -38.70 -44.28
CA THR A 327 36.88 -39.50 -44.78
C THR A 327 36.73 -40.74 -43.90
N VAL A 328 35.57 -40.93 -43.27
CA VAL A 328 35.10 -42.24 -42.80
C VAL A 328 33.71 -42.48 -43.37
N LEU A 329 33.63 -43.54 -44.18
CA LEU A 329 32.41 -44.14 -44.70
C LEU A 329 31.68 -44.87 -43.56
N GLY A 330 30.39 -44.64 -43.41
CA GLY A 330 29.49 -45.40 -42.56
C GLY A 330 28.04 -45.10 -42.89
N GLU A 331 27.43 -45.91 -43.76
CA GLU A 331 25.98 -46.06 -43.87
C GLU A 331 25.48 -46.90 -42.67
N GLY A 332 24.33 -46.51 -42.11
CA GLY A 332 23.68 -47.13 -40.94
C GLY A 332 23.75 -46.17 -39.75
N GLU A 333 22.68 -45.82 -39.05
CA GLU A 333 21.43 -46.51 -38.77
C GLU A 333 20.40 -45.44 -38.38
N SER A 334 19.14 -45.83 -38.47
CA SER A 334 17.94 -45.08 -38.09
C SER A 334 18.09 -44.23 -36.83
N ASP A 335 17.61 -42.98 -36.97
CA ASP A 335 16.98 -42.18 -35.94
C ASP A 335 15.97 -43.04 -35.16
N ASP A 336 16.47 -43.71 -34.12
CA ASP A 336 15.66 -44.49 -33.20
C ASP A 336 15.05 -43.47 -32.24
N GLY A 337 13.83 -43.04 -32.58
CA GLY A 337 13.01 -42.17 -31.76
C GLY A 337 12.77 -42.81 -30.41
N LEU A 338 13.66 -42.52 -29.45
CA LEU A 338 13.44 -42.75 -28.04
C LEU A 338 12.32 -41.79 -27.61
N SER A 339 11.08 -42.26 -27.69
CA SER A 339 9.97 -41.64 -26.98
C SER A 339 10.31 -41.75 -25.49
N LEU A 340 10.76 -40.64 -24.90
CA LEU A 340 10.98 -40.56 -23.47
C LEU A 340 9.65 -40.84 -22.77
N GLU A 341 9.69 -41.65 -21.71
CA GLU A 341 8.49 -41.97 -20.94
C GLU A 341 8.08 -40.71 -20.16
N THR A 342 6.87 -40.21 -20.42
CA THR A 342 6.27 -39.14 -19.61
C THR A 342 5.63 -39.75 -18.38
N LYS A 343 6.03 -39.28 -17.20
CA LYS A 343 5.53 -39.73 -15.89
C LYS A 343 4.95 -38.58 -15.08
N ASP A 344 3.98 -38.91 -14.24
CA ASP A 344 3.48 -38.00 -13.21
C ASP A 344 4.54 -37.74 -12.13
N ALA A 345 4.61 -36.51 -11.63
CA ALA A 345 5.54 -36.12 -10.57
C ALA A 345 5.39 -36.95 -9.27
N SER A 346 4.24 -37.56 -9.02
CA SER A 346 4.02 -38.42 -7.85
C SER A 346 4.77 -39.77 -7.90
N VAL A 347 5.21 -40.20 -9.09
CA VAL A 347 5.78 -41.54 -9.32
C VAL A 347 7.30 -41.52 -9.36
N ILE A 348 7.91 -40.35 -9.51
CA ILE A 348 9.36 -40.23 -9.64
C ILE A 348 10.08 -40.38 -8.30
N THR A 349 11.31 -40.90 -8.36
CA THR A 349 12.25 -40.87 -7.23
C THR A 349 13.37 -39.89 -7.56
N VAL A 350 13.36 -38.74 -6.90
CA VAL A 350 14.33 -37.67 -7.10
C VAL A 350 15.72 -38.11 -6.62
N ASP A 351 16.76 -37.82 -7.40
CA ASP A 351 18.14 -38.05 -7.01
C ASP A 351 18.75 -36.80 -6.38
N PHE A 352 18.89 -36.77 -5.07
CA PHE A 352 19.44 -35.63 -4.33
C PHE A 352 20.95 -35.43 -4.53
N ASP A 353 21.66 -36.41 -5.11
CA ASP A 353 23.08 -36.25 -5.47
C ASP A 353 23.28 -35.33 -6.68
N THR A 354 22.21 -35.07 -7.46
CA THR A 354 22.25 -34.15 -8.59
C THR A 354 22.06 -32.70 -8.12
N PRO A 355 23.03 -31.80 -8.36
CA PRO A 355 22.92 -30.41 -7.92
C PRO A 355 21.87 -29.64 -8.73
N ALA A 356 21.35 -28.56 -8.15
CA ALA A 356 20.48 -27.63 -8.87
C ALA A 356 21.26 -26.92 -10.00
N ALA A 357 20.69 -26.92 -11.20
CA ALA A 357 21.25 -26.28 -12.39
C ALA A 357 20.49 -24.99 -12.78
N VAL A 358 19.19 -24.92 -12.46
CA VAL A 358 18.29 -23.84 -12.91
C VAL A 358 17.64 -23.15 -11.72
N ALA A 359 17.60 -21.82 -11.74
CA ALA A 359 16.88 -21.01 -10.75
C ALA A 359 15.47 -20.68 -11.26
N ILE A 360 14.49 -20.78 -10.38
CA ILE A 360 13.10 -20.40 -10.67
C ILE A 360 12.98 -18.89 -10.46
N GLN A 361 12.50 -18.16 -11.47
CA GLN A 361 12.34 -16.69 -11.38
C GLN A 361 11.01 -16.32 -10.76
N ASP A 362 9.94 -17.01 -11.16
CA ASP A 362 8.60 -16.86 -10.62
C ASP A 362 7.94 -18.22 -10.38
N PRO A 363 7.16 -18.42 -9.29
CA PRO A 363 6.40 -19.66 -9.11
C PRO A 363 5.46 -20.02 -10.29
N LEU A 364 5.05 -19.04 -11.11
CA LEU A 364 4.29 -19.26 -12.36
C LEU A 364 5.08 -20.00 -13.46
N ASP A 365 6.41 -20.08 -13.37
CA ASP A 365 7.25 -20.83 -14.30
C ASP A 365 7.01 -22.35 -14.18
N LEU A 366 6.43 -22.80 -13.06
CA LEU A 366 6.15 -24.21 -12.79
C LEU A 366 4.86 -24.70 -13.47
N VAL A 367 4.04 -23.81 -14.03
CA VAL A 367 2.71 -24.13 -14.57
C VAL A 367 2.80 -24.52 -16.04
N GLY A 368 2.20 -25.66 -16.40
CA GLY A 368 2.10 -26.12 -17.80
C GLY A 368 3.43 -26.57 -18.43
N VAL A 369 4.48 -26.80 -17.64
CA VAL A 369 5.83 -27.16 -18.11
C VAL A 369 6.12 -28.65 -17.92
N THR A 370 6.88 -29.23 -18.86
CA THR A 370 7.52 -30.54 -18.72
C THR A 370 9.00 -30.39 -18.39
N VAL A 371 9.51 -31.24 -17.52
CA VAL A 371 10.91 -31.21 -17.05
C VAL A 371 11.58 -32.52 -17.39
N ARG A 372 12.83 -32.45 -17.87
CA ARG A 372 13.65 -33.62 -18.13
C ARG A 372 14.55 -33.94 -16.93
N VAL A 373 14.36 -35.10 -16.30
CA VAL A 373 15.15 -35.53 -15.13
C VAL A 373 15.67 -36.94 -15.27
N VAL A 374 16.87 -37.20 -14.74
CA VAL A 374 17.40 -38.55 -14.58
C VAL A 374 17.03 -39.06 -13.18
N GLU A 375 16.16 -40.07 -13.11
CA GLU A 375 15.74 -40.67 -11.84
C GLU A 375 16.89 -41.40 -11.12
N SER A 376 16.83 -41.45 -9.78
CA SER A 376 17.83 -42.14 -8.98
C SER A 376 17.99 -43.61 -9.40
N GLY A 377 19.20 -43.96 -9.85
CA GLY A 377 19.53 -45.31 -10.32
C GLY A 377 19.13 -45.63 -11.77
N GLN A 378 18.57 -44.66 -12.51
CA GLN A 378 18.33 -44.79 -13.95
C GLN A 378 19.38 -44.02 -14.77
N LEU A 379 19.63 -44.48 -15.99
CA LEU A 379 20.58 -43.84 -16.93
C LEU A 379 19.88 -43.07 -18.05
N GLN A 380 18.57 -43.28 -18.23
CA GLN A 380 17.78 -42.59 -19.24
C GLN A 380 16.98 -41.46 -18.59
N PRO A 381 16.88 -40.29 -19.25
CA PRO A 381 16.03 -39.22 -18.79
C PRO A 381 14.54 -39.61 -18.89
N THR A 382 13.77 -39.23 -17.90
CA THR A 382 12.30 -39.30 -17.87
C THR A 382 11.75 -37.88 -18.04
N LEU A 383 10.61 -37.75 -18.73
CA LEU A 383 9.87 -36.49 -18.76
C LEU A 383 8.86 -36.46 -17.62
N VAL A 384 8.82 -35.36 -16.88
CA VAL A 384 7.92 -35.17 -15.76
C VAL A 384 6.98 -34.01 -16.08
N GLU A 385 5.67 -34.28 -16.05
CA GLU A 385 4.65 -33.25 -16.24
C GLU A 385 4.42 -32.45 -14.94
N SER A 386 4.19 -31.14 -15.10
CA SER A 386 3.76 -30.28 -14.00
C SER A 386 2.43 -30.79 -13.40
N PRO A 387 2.30 -30.82 -12.05
CA PRO A 387 1.03 -31.05 -11.37
C PRO A 387 -0.06 -30.02 -11.75
N TRP A 388 0.36 -28.83 -12.22
CA TRP A 388 -0.50 -27.71 -12.56
C TRP A 388 -0.56 -27.54 -14.09
N GLN A 389 -1.44 -28.30 -14.74
CA GLN A 389 -1.68 -28.22 -16.19
C GLN A 389 -2.78 -27.21 -16.53
N GLU A 390 -2.73 -26.62 -17.72
CA GLU A 390 -3.79 -25.73 -18.20
C GLU A 390 -5.08 -26.51 -18.52
N GLY A 391 -6.25 -25.96 -18.15
CA GLY A 391 -7.56 -26.42 -18.62
C GLY A 391 -8.25 -27.54 -17.83
N ASN A 392 -7.62 -28.12 -16.81
CA ASN A 392 -8.19 -29.22 -16.00
C ASN A 392 -8.75 -28.80 -14.62
N GLY A 393 -8.85 -27.49 -14.33
CA GLY A 393 -9.39 -26.96 -13.07
C GLY A 393 -8.49 -27.17 -11.84
N THR A 394 -7.47 -28.04 -11.93
CA THR A 394 -6.46 -28.23 -10.86
C THR A 394 -5.51 -27.05 -10.78
N MET A 395 -5.25 -26.36 -11.90
CA MET A 395 -4.52 -25.10 -11.95
C MET A 395 -5.10 -24.06 -10.98
N ALA A 396 -6.42 -23.82 -11.00
CA ALA A 396 -7.01 -22.75 -10.20
C ALA A 396 -6.90 -22.98 -8.68
N ALA A 397 -7.11 -24.22 -8.24
CA ALA A 397 -6.99 -24.59 -6.83
C ALA A 397 -5.52 -24.63 -6.39
N GLY A 398 -4.66 -25.32 -7.16
CA GLY A 398 -3.25 -25.48 -6.80
C GLY A 398 -2.46 -24.19 -6.86
N LEU A 399 -2.78 -23.27 -7.78
CA LEU A 399 -2.03 -22.03 -7.95
C LEU A 399 -2.20 -21.07 -6.77
N ALA A 400 -3.39 -21.01 -6.18
CA ALA A 400 -3.61 -20.20 -4.98
C ALA A 400 -2.74 -20.68 -3.82
N ASP A 401 -2.67 -21.99 -3.62
CA ASP A 401 -1.86 -22.61 -2.56
C ASP A 401 -0.35 -22.46 -2.84
N VAL A 402 0.07 -22.64 -4.09
CA VAL A 402 1.46 -22.40 -4.55
C VAL A 402 1.88 -20.97 -4.27
N MET A 403 1.09 -19.97 -4.69
CA MET A 403 1.43 -18.56 -4.50
C MET A 403 1.37 -18.14 -3.02
N ALA A 404 0.53 -18.79 -2.21
CA ALA A 404 0.47 -18.56 -0.78
C ALA A 404 1.68 -19.14 -0.03
N THR A 405 2.29 -20.20 -0.55
CA THR A 405 3.31 -20.98 0.15
C THR A 405 4.73 -20.70 -0.33
N LEU A 406 4.92 -20.51 -1.64
CA LEU A 406 6.24 -20.42 -2.28
C LEU A 406 6.67 -18.97 -2.50
N THR A 407 7.99 -18.76 -2.51
CA THR A 407 8.63 -17.49 -2.83
C THR A 407 9.98 -17.73 -3.51
N THR A 408 10.52 -16.72 -4.18
CA THR A 408 11.86 -16.76 -4.80
C THR A 408 12.88 -15.89 -4.05
N THR A 409 12.46 -15.26 -2.96
CA THR A 409 13.29 -14.37 -2.13
C THR A 409 13.14 -14.67 -0.65
N ASP A 410 14.23 -14.57 0.10
CA ASP A 410 14.23 -14.68 1.57
C ASP A 410 13.85 -13.36 2.28
N SER A 411 13.59 -12.30 1.51
CA SER A 411 13.21 -11.00 2.07
C SER A 411 11.86 -11.12 2.79
N PRO A 412 11.72 -10.61 4.03
CA PRO A 412 10.47 -10.76 4.81
C PRO A 412 9.29 -9.96 4.23
N SER A 413 9.56 -9.01 3.33
CA SER A 413 8.56 -8.25 2.61
C SER A 413 9.01 -7.92 1.19
N ILE A 414 8.04 -7.70 0.32
CA ILE A 414 8.25 -7.35 -1.09
C ILE A 414 7.64 -5.96 -1.32
N PRO A 415 8.45 -4.91 -1.50
CA PRO A 415 7.95 -3.55 -1.73
C PRO A 415 7.50 -3.35 -3.18
N GLY A 416 6.58 -2.41 -3.39
CA GLY A 416 6.27 -1.87 -4.73
C GLY A 416 5.24 -2.64 -5.55
N ARG A 417 4.82 -3.85 -5.16
CA ARG A 417 3.72 -4.56 -5.83
C ARG A 417 2.39 -3.87 -5.57
N VAL A 418 1.57 -3.76 -6.61
CA VAL A 418 0.27 -3.08 -6.58
C VAL A 418 -0.85 -4.06 -6.28
N ASN A 419 -1.61 -3.80 -5.21
CA ASN A 419 -2.80 -4.57 -4.86
C ASN A 419 -3.97 -4.26 -5.81
N ILE A 420 -4.25 -5.18 -6.72
CA ILE A 420 -5.29 -5.03 -7.75
C ILE A 420 -6.71 -4.95 -7.20
N ASN A 421 -6.95 -5.45 -5.98
CA ASN A 421 -8.27 -5.42 -5.36
C ASN A 421 -8.66 -4.02 -4.85
N GLN A 422 -7.69 -3.14 -4.60
CA GLN A 422 -7.94 -1.78 -4.10
C GLN A 422 -7.37 -0.67 -5.01
N ALA A 423 -6.54 -1.01 -6.00
CA ALA A 423 -5.85 0.00 -6.79
C ALA A 423 -6.75 0.91 -7.62
N PRO A 424 -6.54 2.23 -7.65
CA PRO A 424 -7.26 3.12 -8.55
C PRO A 424 -7.09 2.71 -10.02
N ARG A 425 -8.10 3.00 -10.84
CA ARG A 425 -8.09 2.67 -12.28
C ARG A 425 -6.83 3.20 -12.99
N ALA A 426 -6.42 4.43 -12.68
CA ALA A 426 -5.24 5.04 -13.27
C ALA A 426 -3.95 4.25 -12.96
N VAL A 427 -3.80 3.79 -11.71
CA VAL A 427 -2.65 2.96 -11.29
C VAL A 427 -2.64 1.62 -12.01
N LEU A 428 -3.80 0.97 -12.16
CA LEU A 428 -3.93 -0.28 -12.93
C LEU A 428 -3.57 -0.08 -14.40
N THR A 429 -4.05 1.00 -15.01
CA THR A 429 -3.79 1.32 -16.42
C THR A 429 -2.31 1.55 -16.71
N GLY A 430 -1.57 2.06 -15.73
CA GLY A 430 -0.12 2.29 -15.84
C GLY A 430 0.75 1.06 -15.63
N LEU A 431 0.19 -0.11 -15.27
CA LEU A 431 0.98 -1.31 -15.06
C LEU A 431 1.55 -1.84 -16.39
N PRO A 432 2.85 -2.18 -16.45
CA PRO A 432 3.45 -2.74 -17.67
C PRO A 432 2.75 -4.02 -18.09
N GLY A 433 2.45 -4.15 -19.39
CA GLY A 433 1.77 -5.32 -19.95
C GLY A 433 0.29 -5.47 -19.60
N MET A 434 -0.35 -4.53 -18.87
CA MET A 434 -1.77 -4.65 -18.49
C MET A 434 -2.73 -4.31 -19.65
N PRO A 435 -3.58 -5.26 -20.11
CA PRO A 435 -4.55 -4.97 -21.16
C PRO A 435 -5.69 -4.05 -20.65
N LEU A 436 -6.09 -3.06 -21.44
CA LEU A 436 -7.16 -2.11 -21.06
C LEU A 436 -8.50 -2.80 -20.74
N GLY A 437 -8.85 -3.86 -21.48
CA GLY A 437 -10.06 -4.64 -21.22
C GLY A 437 -10.04 -5.38 -19.86
N THR A 438 -8.85 -5.76 -19.41
CA THR A 438 -8.63 -6.40 -18.10
C THR A 438 -8.83 -5.40 -16.97
N VAL A 439 -8.42 -4.13 -17.13
CA VAL A 439 -8.65 -3.07 -16.12
C VAL A 439 -10.14 -2.88 -15.83
N ASP A 440 -10.98 -2.81 -16.87
CA ASP A 440 -12.44 -2.71 -16.72
C ASP A 440 -13.02 -3.90 -15.97
N ALA A 441 -12.55 -5.11 -16.31
CA ALA A 441 -12.98 -6.34 -15.65
C ALA A 441 -12.55 -6.40 -14.18
N ILE A 442 -11.35 -5.91 -13.85
CA ILE A 442 -10.86 -5.83 -12.47
C ILE A 442 -11.74 -4.90 -11.65
N VAL A 443 -11.95 -3.66 -12.12
CA VAL A 443 -12.74 -2.68 -11.37
C VAL A 443 -14.18 -3.15 -11.17
N ALA A 444 -14.75 -3.90 -12.12
CA ALA A 444 -16.10 -4.43 -12.03
C ALA A 444 -16.27 -5.63 -11.10
N ASN A 445 -15.25 -6.49 -10.96
CA ASN A 445 -15.38 -7.79 -10.27
C ASN A 445 -14.52 -7.95 -9.01
N ARG A 446 -13.60 -7.01 -8.75
CA ARG A 446 -12.76 -7.04 -7.54
C ARG A 446 -13.58 -6.96 -6.26
N ASP A 447 -13.04 -7.59 -5.21
CA ASP A 447 -13.56 -7.49 -3.86
C ASP A 447 -12.53 -6.79 -2.96
N PRO A 448 -12.72 -5.50 -2.62
CA PRO A 448 -11.80 -4.78 -1.75
C PRO A 448 -11.85 -5.25 -0.29
N THR A 449 -12.88 -6.03 0.08
CA THR A 449 -13.05 -6.64 1.40
C THR A 449 -12.54 -8.07 1.49
N ALA A 450 -11.91 -8.58 0.41
CA ALA A 450 -11.36 -9.92 0.38
C ALA A 450 -10.35 -10.12 1.52
N GLY A 451 -10.80 -10.82 2.56
CA GLY A 451 -9.97 -11.35 3.64
C GLY A 451 -9.72 -12.86 3.47
N SER A 452 -9.48 -13.55 4.57
CA SER A 452 -9.35 -15.02 4.65
C SER A 452 -10.57 -15.78 4.11
N THR A 453 -11.75 -15.16 4.06
CA THR A 453 -12.97 -15.78 3.50
C THR A 453 -12.96 -15.90 1.97
N ARG A 454 -12.10 -15.13 1.29
CA ARG A 454 -11.88 -15.16 -0.17
C ARG A 454 -10.39 -15.32 -0.46
N ALA A 455 -9.82 -16.45 -0.02
CA ALA A 455 -8.41 -16.78 -0.24
C ALA A 455 -8.01 -16.72 -1.73
N ASP A 456 -8.96 -17.01 -2.62
CA ASP A 456 -8.79 -16.90 -4.08
C ASP A 456 -8.48 -15.47 -4.55
N ARG A 457 -8.91 -14.44 -3.81
CA ARG A 457 -8.66 -13.03 -4.12
C ARG A 457 -7.39 -12.48 -3.48
N LEU A 458 -6.78 -13.19 -2.53
CA LEU A 458 -5.54 -12.76 -1.86
C LEU A 458 -4.32 -12.85 -2.79
N GLN A 459 -4.40 -13.66 -3.84
CA GLN A 459 -3.36 -13.82 -4.85
C GLN A 459 -3.78 -13.13 -6.16
N ALA A 460 -2.85 -12.42 -6.82
CA ALA A 460 -3.14 -11.76 -8.08
C ALA A 460 -3.47 -12.74 -9.24
N THR A 461 -3.20 -14.03 -9.04
CA THR A 461 -3.43 -15.09 -10.02
C THR A 461 -4.91 -15.33 -10.32
N TRP A 462 -5.84 -14.74 -9.58
CA TRP A 462 -7.26 -14.79 -9.96
C TRP A 462 -7.54 -14.21 -11.35
N LEU A 463 -6.68 -13.30 -11.84
CA LEU A 463 -6.79 -12.79 -13.20
C LEU A 463 -6.63 -13.89 -14.25
N LEU A 464 -5.71 -14.82 -13.99
CA LEU A 464 -5.44 -15.96 -14.85
C LEU A 464 -6.52 -17.04 -14.70
N THR A 465 -6.93 -17.36 -13.47
CA THR A 465 -7.92 -18.42 -13.22
C THR A 465 -9.32 -18.05 -13.70
N GLU A 466 -9.67 -16.76 -13.71
CA GLU A 466 -10.93 -16.25 -14.28
C GLU A 466 -10.84 -15.92 -15.78
N GLY A 467 -9.65 -16.07 -16.38
CA GLY A 467 -9.44 -15.93 -17.83
C GLY A 467 -9.40 -14.49 -18.35
N TYR A 468 -9.05 -13.51 -17.51
CA TYR A 468 -8.85 -12.12 -17.96
C TYR A 468 -7.48 -11.87 -18.58
N VAL A 469 -6.50 -12.74 -18.27
CA VAL A 469 -5.16 -12.76 -18.85
C VAL A 469 -4.77 -14.21 -19.13
N ASP A 470 -3.88 -14.43 -20.09
CA ASP A 470 -3.22 -15.72 -20.31
C ASP A 470 -1.98 -15.87 -19.40
N LEU A 471 -1.36 -17.06 -19.43
CA LEU A 471 -0.21 -17.37 -18.57
C LEU A 471 0.98 -16.46 -18.86
N GLU A 472 1.24 -16.15 -20.14
CA GLU A 472 2.33 -15.27 -20.56
C GLU A 472 2.14 -13.84 -20.04
N ALA A 473 0.96 -13.25 -20.21
CA ALA A 473 0.64 -11.93 -19.67
C ALA A 473 0.66 -11.93 -18.13
N MET A 474 0.21 -13.01 -17.48
CA MET A 474 0.27 -13.10 -16.02
C MET A 474 1.73 -13.15 -15.51
N ARG A 475 2.63 -13.86 -16.21
CA ARG A 475 4.08 -13.89 -15.90
C ARG A 475 4.70 -12.50 -16.01
N ALA A 476 4.36 -11.75 -17.06
CA ALA A 476 4.82 -10.36 -17.22
C ALA A 476 4.30 -9.43 -16.11
N LEU A 477 3.07 -9.66 -15.62
CA LEU A 477 2.45 -8.85 -14.57
C LEU A 477 2.91 -9.22 -13.15
N ALA A 478 3.24 -10.47 -12.88
CA ALA A 478 3.52 -11.00 -11.54
C ALA A 478 4.52 -10.17 -10.69
N PRO A 479 5.61 -9.62 -11.26
CA PRO A 479 6.54 -8.77 -10.51
C PRO A 479 5.95 -7.44 -10.02
N TYR A 480 4.84 -7.00 -10.60
CA TYR A 480 4.24 -5.68 -10.37
C TYR A 480 2.91 -5.74 -9.62
N VAL A 481 2.20 -6.87 -9.63
CA VAL A 481 0.84 -6.98 -9.04
C VAL A 481 0.80 -7.92 -7.85
N THR A 482 -0.04 -7.63 -6.87
CA THR A 482 -0.36 -8.51 -5.74
C THR A 482 -1.88 -8.50 -5.46
N GLY A 483 -2.38 -9.46 -4.69
CA GLY A 483 -3.79 -9.46 -4.23
C GLY A 483 -3.96 -8.89 -2.82
N GLN A 484 -2.86 -8.67 -2.08
CA GLN A 484 -2.89 -8.17 -0.71
C GLN A 484 -1.63 -7.36 -0.39
N GLY A 485 -1.78 -6.39 0.49
CA GLY A 485 -0.68 -5.65 1.09
C GLY A 485 -0.65 -5.78 2.61
N ALA A 486 0.47 -5.36 3.20
CA ALA A 486 0.76 -5.42 4.63
C ALA A 486 1.01 -4.02 5.23
N VAL A 487 0.65 -2.96 4.52
CA VAL A 487 0.79 -1.59 5.02
C VAL A 487 -0.54 -0.88 4.87
N TYR A 488 -1.06 -0.35 5.96
CA TYR A 488 -2.41 0.19 6.03
C TYR A 488 -2.41 1.66 6.41
N ARG A 489 -3.31 2.44 5.81
CA ARG A 489 -3.57 3.85 6.13
C ARG A 489 -4.96 4.08 6.64
N THR A 490 -5.09 5.08 7.51
CA THR A 490 -6.38 5.62 7.95
C THR A 490 -6.19 7.01 8.55
N GLN A 491 -7.26 7.79 8.59
CA GLN A 491 -7.34 8.99 9.40
C GLN A 491 -8.01 8.68 10.74
N VAL A 492 -7.32 8.96 11.83
CA VAL A 492 -7.84 8.82 13.18
C VAL A 492 -8.35 10.16 13.69
N VAL A 493 -9.61 10.18 14.12
CA VAL A 493 -10.27 11.34 14.72
C VAL A 493 -10.45 11.08 16.20
N GLY A 494 -9.84 11.89 17.07
CA GLY A 494 -10.02 11.84 18.52
C GLY A 494 -10.69 13.11 19.03
N GLY A 495 -11.64 12.98 19.94
CA GLY A 495 -12.36 14.14 20.47
C GLY A 495 -13.42 13.79 21.50
N TYR A 496 -14.27 14.76 21.79
CA TYR A 496 -15.37 14.59 22.74
C TYR A 496 -16.65 14.17 22.03
N GLU A 497 -17.49 13.39 22.73
CA GLU A 497 -18.80 12.96 22.20
C GLU A 497 -19.73 14.16 21.94
N ALA A 498 -19.64 15.23 22.74
CA ALA A 498 -20.45 16.43 22.56
C ALA A 498 -19.65 17.72 22.77
N GLY A 499 -19.32 18.41 21.68
CA GLY A 499 -18.62 19.70 21.70
C GLY A 499 -17.19 19.63 22.25
N GLY A 500 -16.37 20.64 21.93
CA GLY A 500 -14.96 20.66 22.32
C GLY A 500 -14.01 20.41 21.15
N PRO A 501 -12.70 20.35 21.41
CA PRO A 501 -11.70 20.22 20.36
C PRO A 501 -11.66 18.80 19.79
N ILE A 502 -11.26 18.74 18.52
CA ILE A 502 -11.08 17.50 17.78
C ILE A 502 -9.64 17.48 17.27
N ARG A 503 -9.07 16.28 17.24
CA ARG A 503 -7.76 16.00 16.68
C ARG A 503 -7.90 14.99 15.55
N ARG A 504 -7.26 15.31 14.43
CA ARG A 504 -7.26 14.47 13.24
C ARG A 504 -5.81 14.11 12.90
N LEU A 505 -5.51 12.82 12.89
CA LEU A 505 -4.19 12.30 12.57
C LEU A 505 -4.30 11.39 11.36
N GLU A 506 -3.46 11.59 10.36
CA GLU A 506 -3.23 10.57 9.33
C GLU A 506 -2.10 9.65 9.80
N VAL A 507 -2.35 8.34 9.71
CA VAL A 507 -1.39 7.33 10.13
C VAL A 507 -1.24 6.24 9.07
N VAL A 508 -0.01 5.75 8.93
CA VAL A 508 0.33 4.58 8.12
C VAL A 508 1.02 3.57 9.03
N LEU A 509 0.51 2.34 9.01
CA LEU A 509 0.89 1.23 9.86
C LEU A 509 1.46 0.10 9.00
N ASP A 510 2.72 -0.23 9.21
CA ASP A 510 3.43 -1.32 8.55
C ASP A 510 3.35 -2.59 9.42
N THR A 511 2.65 -3.61 8.92
CA THR A 511 2.44 -4.90 9.60
C THR A 511 3.41 -5.98 9.15
N THR A 512 4.37 -5.67 8.26
CA THR A 512 5.43 -6.62 7.84
C THR A 512 6.34 -7.03 9.01
N THR A 513 6.32 -6.25 10.10
CA THR A 513 6.96 -6.61 11.36
C THR A 513 5.94 -6.55 12.50
N LEU A 514 5.98 -7.54 13.40
CA LEU A 514 5.12 -7.58 14.59
C LEU A 514 5.93 -7.17 15.84
N PRO A 515 5.41 -6.24 16.67
CA PRO A 515 4.17 -5.48 16.50
C PRO A 515 4.25 -4.45 15.36
N PRO A 516 3.12 -4.10 14.70
CA PRO A 516 3.10 -3.15 13.59
C PRO A 516 3.79 -1.84 13.90
N LYS A 517 4.54 -1.29 12.95
CA LYS A 517 5.28 -0.03 13.08
C LYS A 517 4.47 1.13 12.53
N VAL A 518 4.48 2.27 13.22
CA VAL A 518 3.93 3.53 12.68
C VAL A 518 5.00 4.16 11.80
N VAL A 519 4.82 4.10 10.48
CA VAL A 519 5.80 4.65 9.52
C VAL A 519 5.50 6.11 9.15
N LEU A 520 4.22 6.50 9.22
CA LEU A 520 3.79 7.89 9.07
C LEU A 520 2.84 8.27 10.19
N ARG A 521 3.05 9.46 10.74
CA ARG A 521 2.08 10.17 11.58
C ARG A 521 2.06 11.64 11.17
N ARG A 522 0.87 12.16 10.88
CA ARG A 522 0.70 13.54 10.44
C ARG A 522 -0.52 14.17 11.10
N ASP A 523 -0.33 15.38 11.66
CA ASP A 523 -1.44 16.16 12.23
C ASP A 523 -2.17 16.91 11.12
N LEU A 524 -3.43 16.53 10.87
CA LEU A 524 -4.33 17.18 9.92
C LEU A 524 -5.30 18.16 10.59
N THR A 525 -5.19 18.37 11.91
CA THR A 525 -5.99 19.35 12.66
C THR A 525 -5.89 20.78 12.09
N PRO A 526 -4.74 21.25 11.56
CA PRO A 526 -4.66 22.59 10.96
C PRO A 526 -5.59 22.82 9.76
N LEU A 527 -5.98 21.75 9.06
CA LEU A 527 -6.95 21.80 7.95
C LEU A 527 -8.41 21.87 8.44
N GLY A 528 -8.65 21.86 9.77
CA GLY A 528 -9.97 21.87 10.37
C GLY A 528 -10.37 20.52 10.96
N ALA A 529 -11.63 20.42 11.38
CA ALA A 529 -12.17 19.18 11.94
C ALA A 529 -12.29 18.07 10.87
N GLY A 530 -12.51 18.46 9.60
CA GLY A 530 -12.73 17.56 8.46
C GLY A 530 -14.07 16.84 8.52
N PHE A 531 -14.31 16.10 9.59
CA PHE A 531 -15.48 15.22 9.73
C PHE A 531 -16.51 15.77 10.70
N ASP A 532 -17.79 15.46 10.47
CA ASP A 532 -18.85 15.74 11.43
C ASP A 532 -18.65 14.89 12.70
N PRO A 533 -18.51 15.51 13.88
CA PRO A 533 -18.35 14.79 15.15
C PRO A 533 -19.57 13.93 15.50
N ALA A 534 -20.76 14.32 15.05
CA ALA A 534 -21.98 13.53 15.24
C ALA A 534 -21.97 12.23 14.44
N VAL A 535 -21.20 12.18 13.35
CA VAL A 535 -21.02 10.97 12.55
C VAL A 535 -19.90 10.10 13.13
N THR A 536 -18.77 10.71 13.47
CA THR A 536 -17.54 9.99 13.85
C THR A 536 -17.46 9.64 15.34
N LEU A 537 -17.83 10.57 16.23
CA LEU A 537 -17.63 10.46 17.67
C LEU A 537 -18.90 10.10 18.44
N VAL A 538 -20.06 9.99 17.79
CA VAL A 538 -21.32 9.59 18.45
C VAL A 538 -21.72 8.19 17.98
N PRO A 539 -22.00 7.24 18.90
CA PRO A 539 -22.46 5.90 18.54
C PRO A 539 -23.77 5.93 17.75
N GLU A 540 -23.93 4.96 16.85
CA GLU A 540 -25.15 4.80 16.07
C GLU A 540 -26.36 4.58 16.99
N GLY A 541 -27.45 5.33 16.75
CA GLY A 541 -28.66 5.31 17.59
C GLY A 541 -28.70 6.29 18.76
N ALA A 542 -27.57 6.86 19.20
CA ALA A 542 -27.55 7.91 20.22
C ALA A 542 -27.91 9.30 19.68
N ALA A 543 -27.74 9.54 18.36
CA ALA A 543 -28.08 10.81 17.72
C ALA A 543 -29.60 11.10 17.67
N GLN A 544 -30.46 10.06 17.69
CA GLN A 544 -31.92 10.24 17.61
C GLN A 544 -32.55 10.73 18.93
N THR A 545 -31.87 10.65 20.07
CA THR A 545 -32.38 11.15 21.36
C THR A 545 -31.99 12.59 21.67
N ALA A 546 -31.05 13.18 20.93
CA ALA A 546 -30.64 14.58 21.09
C ALA A 546 -31.50 15.56 20.26
N ALA A 547 -32.36 15.05 19.36
CA ALA A 547 -33.22 15.83 18.47
C ALA A 547 -34.70 15.76 18.89
N LEU A 548 -35.02 16.06 20.15
CA LEU A 548 -36.37 16.49 20.54
C LEU A 548 -36.23 17.70 21.49
N PRO A 549 -37.01 18.78 21.28
CA PRO A 549 -36.77 20.11 21.83
C PRO A 549 -36.93 20.22 23.35
#